data_AF-A0A6G6Y4D8-F1
#
_entry.id   AF-A0A6G6Y4D8-F1
#
_cell.length_a   1.000
_cell.length_b   1.000
_cell.length_c   1.000
_cell.angle_alpha   90.00
_cell.angle_beta   90.00
_cell.angle_gamma   90.00
#
_symmetry.space_group_name_H-M   'P 1'
#
loop_
_entity.id
_entity.type
_entity.pdbx_description
1 polymer ?
#
loop_
_entity_poly.entity_id
_entity_poly.type
_entity_poly.pdbx_seq_one_letter_code
_entity_poly.pdbx_strand_id
1 'polypeptide(L)'
;MTDDIKRRGRPKGSEKDDSEALAAIADLMLTEPNLKPTTAMRRFNRNANESTIRRWQSKWRQRKAALLAEAKDRRAASVVEHRSSSPVSMTDVLGDVEALYNSPAVRAALAFQESPEMRALRKVYNSPEMKAMRAMREIHNSPAMQVMREVHRKLAALNLQKGW
;
A
#
# COMPACT_ATOMS: atom_id res chain seq x y z
N MET A 1 35.91 59.94 4.25
CA MET A 1 35.35 59.21 5.39
C MET A 1 33.88 58.94 5.13
N THR A 2 33.53 57.73 4.69
CA THR A 2 32.23 57.09 4.94
C THR A 2 32.40 55.62 4.57
N ASP A 3 32.62 54.78 5.57
CA ASP A 3 32.67 53.34 5.45
C ASP A 3 31.27 52.79 5.08
N ASP A 4 31.12 52.31 3.85
CA ASP A 4 29.94 51.54 3.44
C ASP A 4 29.96 50.17 4.14
N ILE A 5 29.17 50.07 5.20
CA ILE A 5 28.99 48.86 6.00
C ILE A 5 28.40 47.76 5.12
N LYS A 6 29.27 46.84 4.64
CA LYS A 6 28.91 45.59 3.98
C LYS A 6 28.07 44.72 4.91
N ARG A 7 26.76 44.92 4.91
CA ARG A 7 25.78 44.07 5.59
C ARG A 7 25.84 42.67 4.97
N ARG A 8 26.56 41.75 5.63
CA ARG A 8 26.57 40.32 5.29
C ARG A 8 25.17 39.75 5.54
N GLY A 9 24.33 39.74 4.51
CA GLY A 9 23.02 39.10 4.52
C GLY A 9 22.77 38.39 3.19
N ARG A 10 22.21 37.18 3.25
CA ARG A 10 21.81 36.41 2.06
C ARG A 10 20.83 37.25 1.22
N PRO A 11 20.99 37.34 -0.12
CA PRO A 11 20.14 38.16 -0.97
C PRO A 11 18.65 37.85 -0.74
N LYS A 12 17.86 38.90 -0.48
CA LYS A 12 16.39 38.85 -0.42
C LYS A 12 15.91 38.35 -1.78
N GLY A 13 15.50 37.09 -1.88
CA GLY A 13 14.99 36.53 -3.13
C GLY A 13 15.21 35.03 -3.34
N SER A 14 16.09 34.37 -2.60
CA SER A 14 16.19 32.89 -2.69
C SER A 14 15.15 32.19 -1.79
N GLU A 15 13.94 32.72 -1.72
CA GLU A 15 12.85 32.07 -1.01
C GLU A 15 12.32 30.96 -1.90
N LYS A 16 12.84 29.74 -1.70
CA LYS A 16 12.41 28.55 -2.44
C LYS A 16 10.88 28.47 -2.39
N ASP A 17 10.24 28.51 -3.56
CA ASP A 17 8.80 28.38 -3.65
C ASP A 17 8.43 26.95 -3.26
N ASP A 18 7.71 26.84 -2.16
CA ASP A 18 7.25 25.56 -1.62
C ASP A 18 5.73 25.42 -1.82
N SER A 19 5.09 26.34 -2.55
CA SER A 19 3.63 26.40 -2.68
C SER A 19 3.07 25.12 -3.31
N GLU A 20 3.72 24.62 -4.36
CA GLU A 20 3.33 23.37 -5.04
C GLU A 20 3.43 22.15 -4.10
N ALA A 21 4.53 22.03 -3.35
CA ALA A 21 4.73 20.95 -2.39
C ALA A 21 3.65 20.98 -1.29
N LEU A 22 3.32 22.17 -0.78
CA LEU A 22 2.30 22.34 0.25
C LEU A 22 0.89 22.05 -0.28
N ALA A 23 0.59 22.39 -1.54
CA ALA A 23 -0.67 22.05 -2.20
C ALA A 23 -0.84 20.53 -2.34
N ALA A 24 0.21 19.83 -2.80
CA ALA A 24 0.20 18.37 -2.90
C ALA A 24 0.07 17.67 -1.54
N ILE A 25 0.70 18.22 -0.49
CA ILE A 25 0.53 17.73 0.89
C ILE A 25 -0.92 17.91 1.36
N ALA A 26 -1.59 19.02 1.00
CA ALA A 26 -2.99 19.24 1.33
C ALA A 26 -3.90 18.22 0.63
N ASP A 27 -3.65 17.91 -0.64
CA ASP A 27 -4.39 16.87 -1.37
C ASP A 27 -4.22 15.48 -0.76
N LEU A 28 -2.99 15.16 -0.34
CA LEU A 28 -2.69 13.92 0.34
C LEU A 28 -3.47 13.81 1.67
N MET A 29 -3.57 14.90 2.43
CA MET A 29 -4.35 14.94 3.67
C MET A 29 -5.87 14.84 3.45
N LEU A 30 -6.39 15.30 2.31
CA LEU A 30 -7.81 15.09 1.96
C LEU A 30 -8.09 13.64 1.54
N THR A 31 -7.09 12.93 1.04
CA THR A 31 -7.19 11.51 0.69
C THR A 31 -7.12 10.63 1.94
N GLU A 32 -6.24 10.98 2.87
CA GLU A 32 -6.02 10.25 4.13
C GLU A 32 -6.26 11.18 5.34
N PRO A 33 -7.50 11.32 5.85
CA PRO A 33 -7.83 12.31 6.87
C PRO A 33 -7.16 12.07 8.23
N ASN A 34 -6.71 10.84 8.51
CA ASN A 34 -6.01 10.47 9.74
C ASN A 34 -4.50 10.76 9.68
N LEU A 35 -3.99 11.25 8.56
CA LEU A 35 -2.56 11.47 8.36
C LEU A 35 -2.11 12.79 9.00
N LYS A 36 -1.06 12.74 9.83
CA LYS A 36 -0.45 13.94 10.42
C LYS A 36 0.27 14.75 9.32
N PRO A 37 0.27 16.10 9.37
CA PRO A 37 0.93 16.94 8.37
C PRO A 37 2.42 16.62 8.15
N THR A 38 3.14 16.31 9.23
CA THR A 38 4.56 15.96 9.16
C THR A 38 4.79 14.59 8.52
N THR A 39 3.88 13.65 8.72
CA THR A 39 3.87 12.35 8.03
C THR A 39 3.55 12.54 6.55
N ALA A 40 2.58 13.40 6.21
CA ALA A 40 2.26 13.74 4.84
C ALA A 40 3.45 14.38 4.10
N MET A 41 4.17 15.30 4.74
CA MET A 41 5.42 15.89 4.22
C MET A 41 6.50 14.84 3.92
N ARG A 42 6.73 13.90 4.85
CA ARG A 42 7.72 12.82 4.68
C ARG A 42 7.29 11.80 3.62
N ARG A 43 5.99 11.57 3.46
CA ARG A 43 5.45 10.71 2.39
C ARG A 43 5.56 11.37 1.02
N PHE A 44 5.23 12.65 0.91
CA PHE A 44 5.32 13.42 -0.32
C PHE A 44 6.76 13.41 -0.87
N ASN A 45 7.76 13.63 -0.02
CA ASN A 45 9.15 13.53 -0.41
C ASN A 45 9.97 12.77 0.64
N ARG A 46 10.24 11.49 0.36
CA ARG A 46 11.04 10.61 1.23
C ARG A 46 12.49 11.06 1.39
N ASN A 47 13.01 11.81 0.42
CA ASN A 47 14.38 12.33 0.40
C ASN A 47 14.46 13.76 0.94
N ALA A 48 13.38 14.31 1.50
CA ALA A 48 13.39 15.65 2.06
C ALA A 48 14.27 15.71 3.32
N ASN A 49 15.32 16.53 3.24
CA ASN A 49 16.18 16.82 4.39
C ASN A 49 15.40 17.53 5.50
N GLU A 50 15.84 17.38 6.74
CA GLU A 50 15.19 17.92 7.94
C GLU A 50 14.96 19.45 7.86
N SER A 51 15.89 20.19 7.24
CA SER A 51 15.73 21.64 7.00
C SER A 51 14.56 21.97 6.06
N THR A 52 14.29 21.13 5.07
CA THR A 52 13.15 21.28 4.15
C THR A 52 11.85 20.97 4.87
N ILE A 53 11.83 19.92 5.68
CA ILE A 53 10.66 19.56 6.49
C ILE A 53 10.32 20.68 7.47
N ARG A 54 11.30 21.26 8.16
CA ARG A 54 11.09 22.42 9.05
C ARG A 54 10.55 23.64 8.31
N ARG A 55 11.08 23.94 7.11
CA ARG A 55 10.60 25.05 6.28
C ARG A 55 9.13 24.84 5.87
N TRP A 56 8.78 23.62 5.44
CA TRP A 56 7.40 23.26 5.11
C TRP A 56 6.48 23.31 6.32
N GLN A 57 6.93 22.86 7.51
CA GLN A 57 6.14 22.98 8.74
C GLN A 57 5.82 24.44 9.09
N SER A 58 6.79 25.34 9.01
CA SER A 58 6.58 26.77 9.29
C SER A 58 5.56 27.38 8.32
N LYS A 59 5.72 27.15 7.01
CA LYS A 59 4.79 27.64 5.98
C LYS A 59 3.40 27.01 6.09
N TRP A 60 3.35 25.71 6.40
CA TRP A 60 2.11 24.99 6.63
C TRP A 60 1.32 25.56 7.81
N ARG A 61 1.98 25.83 8.94
CA ARG A 61 1.30 26.43 10.11
C ARG A 61 0.63 27.76 9.77
N GLN A 62 1.23 28.57 8.89
CA GLN A 62 0.70 29.87 8.49
C GLN A 62 -0.45 29.74 7.49
N ARG A 63 -0.38 28.80 6.54
CA ARG A 63 -1.30 28.73 5.38
C ARG A 63 -2.22 27.51 5.35
N LYS A 64 -2.19 26.63 6.36
CA LYS A 64 -2.94 25.35 6.38
C LYS A 64 -4.41 25.50 6.00
N ALA A 65 -5.11 26.46 6.59
CA ALA A 65 -6.55 26.63 6.36
C ALA A 65 -6.84 26.97 4.89
N ALA A 66 -6.08 27.92 4.32
CA ALA A 66 -6.18 28.29 2.91
C ALA A 66 -5.83 27.13 1.97
N LEU A 67 -4.74 26.41 2.25
CA LEU A 67 -4.30 25.26 1.45
C LEU A 67 -5.33 24.13 1.43
N LEU A 68 -5.98 23.86 2.57
CA LEU A 68 -7.03 22.83 2.64
C LEU A 68 -8.33 23.27 1.96
N ALA A 69 -8.67 24.57 2.00
CA ALA A 69 -9.82 25.09 1.26
C ALA A 69 -9.59 25.00 -0.25
N GLU A 70 -8.43 25.49 -0.72
CA GLU A 70 -8.02 25.42 -2.12
C GLU A 70 -7.94 23.97 -2.63
N ALA A 71 -7.44 23.03 -1.82
CA ALA A 71 -7.43 21.62 -2.16
C ALA A 71 -8.84 21.02 -2.29
N LYS A 72 -9.79 21.46 -1.45
CA LYS A 72 -11.20 21.06 -1.57
C LYS A 72 -11.83 21.64 -2.84
N ASP A 73 -11.56 22.89 -3.15
CA ASP A 73 -12.07 23.55 -4.35
C ASP A 73 -11.52 22.89 -5.62
N ARG A 74 -10.21 22.55 -5.64
CA ARG A 74 -9.60 21.77 -6.74
C ARG A 74 -10.22 20.39 -6.90
N ARG A 75 -10.54 19.70 -5.79
CA ARG A 75 -11.28 18.43 -5.84
C ARG A 75 -12.71 18.62 -6.36
N ALA A 76 -13.41 19.66 -5.93
CA ALA A 76 -14.74 19.95 -6.43
C ALA A 76 -14.72 20.26 -7.94
N ALA A 77 -13.74 21.03 -8.42
CA ALA A 77 -13.57 21.36 -9.82
C ALA A 77 -13.22 20.13 -10.68
N SER A 78 -12.32 19.25 -10.22
CA SER A 78 -11.96 18.02 -10.96
C SER A 78 -13.12 17.03 -11.06
N VAL A 79 -14.04 16.99 -10.09
CA VAL A 79 -15.29 16.22 -10.19
C VAL A 79 -16.22 16.78 -11.27
N VAL A 80 -16.19 18.08 -11.52
CA VAL A 80 -16.96 18.73 -12.61
C VAL A 80 -16.29 18.51 -13.97
N GLU A 81 -14.95 18.54 -14.02
CA GLU A 81 -14.17 18.29 -15.24
C GLU A 81 -14.27 16.82 -15.70
N HIS A 82 -14.25 15.85 -14.78
CA HIS A 82 -14.50 14.44 -15.10
C HIS A 82 -15.96 14.12 -15.48
N ARG A 83 -16.89 15.07 -15.30
CA ARG A 83 -18.25 14.98 -15.83
C ARG A 83 -18.38 15.57 -17.24
N SER A 84 -17.36 16.28 -17.71
CA SER A 84 -17.32 16.93 -19.02
C SER A 84 -16.32 16.29 -19.99
N SER A 85 -15.47 15.36 -19.55
CA SER A 85 -14.95 14.31 -20.44
C SER A 85 -16.10 13.36 -20.81
N SER A 86 -16.22 13.04 -22.10
CA SER A 86 -17.30 12.21 -22.65
C SER A 86 -17.58 10.98 -21.77
N PRO A 87 -18.84 10.60 -21.56
CA PRO A 87 -19.15 9.39 -20.82
C PRO A 87 -18.46 8.24 -21.54
N VAL A 88 -17.53 7.56 -20.86
CA VAL A 88 -16.98 6.30 -21.37
C VAL A 88 -18.19 5.42 -21.61
N SER A 89 -18.47 5.13 -22.89
CA SER A 89 -19.66 4.37 -23.22
C SER A 89 -19.51 3.01 -22.56
N MET A 90 -20.60 2.47 -21.99
CA MET A 90 -20.55 1.13 -21.41
C MET A 90 -20.08 0.08 -22.43
N THR A 91 -20.24 0.36 -23.74
CA THR A 91 -19.67 -0.44 -24.82
C THR A 91 -18.14 -0.41 -24.87
N ASP A 92 -17.50 0.71 -24.54
CA ASP A 92 -16.03 0.84 -24.57
C ASP A 92 -15.41 0.10 -23.39
N VAL A 93 -16.00 0.23 -22.20
CA VAL A 93 -15.59 -0.53 -21.01
C VAL A 93 -15.77 -2.04 -21.22
N LEU A 94 -16.90 -2.45 -21.83
CA LEU A 94 -17.14 -3.86 -22.13
C LEU A 94 -16.21 -4.37 -23.24
N GLY A 95 -15.94 -3.56 -24.26
CA GLY A 95 -15.01 -3.88 -25.34
C GLY A 95 -13.56 -4.03 -24.86
N ASP A 96 -13.11 -3.18 -23.94
CA ASP A 96 -11.78 -3.26 -23.34
C ASP A 96 -11.60 -4.48 -22.45
N VAL A 97 -12.65 -4.87 -21.71
CA VAL A 97 -12.66 -6.12 -20.92
C VAL A 97 -12.61 -7.33 -21.86
N GLU A 98 -13.39 -7.32 -22.93
CA GLU A 98 -13.40 -8.40 -23.92
C GLU A 98 -12.06 -8.53 -24.67
N ALA A 99 -11.41 -7.41 -24.98
CA ALA A 99 -10.06 -7.39 -25.57
C ALA A 99 -9.00 -7.96 -24.61
N LEU A 100 -9.12 -7.70 -23.31
CA LEU A 100 -8.23 -8.28 -22.29
C LEU A 100 -8.41 -9.80 -22.17
N TYR A 101 -9.65 -10.28 -22.13
CA TYR A 101 -9.95 -11.72 -22.10
C TYR A 101 -9.51 -12.44 -23.38
N ASN A 102 -9.63 -11.77 -24.53
CA ASN A 102 -9.19 -12.30 -25.82
C ASN A 102 -7.69 -12.08 -26.11
N SER A 103 -6.94 -11.50 -25.17
CA SER A 103 -5.51 -11.30 -25.36
C SER A 103 -4.76 -12.65 -25.44
N PRO A 104 -3.73 -12.77 -26.30
CA PRO A 104 -2.97 -14.02 -26.45
C PRO A 104 -2.36 -14.53 -25.14
N ALA A 105 -1.93 -13.63 -24.26
CA ALA A 105 -1.35 -13.97 -22.96
C ALA A 105 -2.40 -14.58 -22.01
N VAL A 106 -3.59 -13.98 -21.91
CA VAL A 106 -4.68 -14.50 -21.07
C VAL A 106 -5.18 -15.84 -21.61
N ARG A 107 -5.32 -15.97 -22.94
CA ARG A 107 -5.71 -17.24 -23.57
C ARG A 107 -4.68 -18.35 -23.32
N ALA A 108 -3.39 -18.05 -23.42
CA ALA A 108 -2.34 -19.02 -23.12
C ALA A 108 -2.38 -19.47 -21.65
N ALA A 109 -2.59 -18.53 -20.72
CA ALA A 109 -2.72 -18.83 -19.30
C ALA A 109 -3.95 -19.69 -18.99
N LEU A 110 -5.10 -19.39 -19.61
CA LEU A 110 -6.32 -20.20 -19.50
C LEU A 110 -6.14 -21.60 -20.09
N ALA A 111 -5.55 -21.70 -21.29
CA ALA A 111 -5.28 -22.99 -21.95
C ALA A 111 -4.35 -23.87 -21.12
N PHE A 112 -3.34 -23.28 -20.46
CA PHE A 112 -2.47 -24.01 -19.54
C PHE A 112 -3.26 -24.54 -18.32
N GLN A 113 -4.13 -23.72 -17.73
CA GLN A 113 -4.97 -24.15 -16.60
C GLN A 113 -5.97 -25.24 -16.99
N GLU A 114 -6.45 -25.22 -18.23
CA GLU A 114 -7.40 -26.21 -18.76
C GLU A 114 -6.74 -27.45 -19.36
N SER A 115 -5.41 -27.49 -19.43
CA SER A 115 -4.66 -28.63 -19.93
C SER A 115 -5.02 -29.94 -19.22
N PRO A 116 -4.99 -31.09 -19.93
CA PRO A 116 -5.29 -32.39 -19.34
C PRO A 116 -4.46 -32.70 -18.07
N GLU A 117 -3.19 -32.30 -18.06
CA GLU A 117 -2.26 -32.49 -16.96
C GLU A 117 -2.66 -31.67 -15.74
N MET A 118 -2.92 -30.36 -15.93
CA MET A 118 -3.36 -29.48 -14.83
C MET A 118 -4.72 -29.90 -14.27
N ARG A 119 -5.60 -30.45 -15.11
CA ARG A 119 -6.88 -31.00 -14.68
C ARG A 119 -6.70 -32.25 -13.82
N ALA A 120 -5.80 -33.15 -14.21
CA ALA A 120 -5.48 -34.33 -13.41
C ALA A 120 -4.88 -33.93 -12.05
N LEU A 121 -3.93 -33.00 -12.02
CA LEU A 121 -3.35 -32.47 -10.79
C LEU A 121 -4.40 -31.79 -9.90
N ARG A 122 -5.33 -31.04 -10.48
CA ARG A 122 -6.42 -30.40 -9.73
C ARG A 122 -7.38 -31.42 -9.12
N LYS A 123 -7.65 -32.53 -9.80
CA LYS A 123 -8.45 -33.64 -9.23
C LYS A 123 -7.73 -34.30 -8.05
N VAL A 124 -6.43 -34.58 -8.18
CA VAL A 124 -5.63 -35.12 -7.07
C VAL A 124 -5.61 -34.14 -5.90
N TYR A 125 -5.35 -32.86 -6.15
CA TYR A 125 -5.32 -31.84 -5.11
C TYR A 125 -6.68 -31.69 -4.41
N ASN A 126 -7.78 -31.69 -5.16
CA ASN A 126 -9.13 -31.54 -4.60
C ASN A 126 -9.76 -32.86 -4.13
N SER A 127 -9.03 -33.98 -4.22
CA SER A 127 -9.51 -35.28 -3.78
C SER A 127 -9.86 -35.26 -2.28
N PRO A 128 -10.89 -36.02 -1.85
CA PRO A 128 -11.21 -36.19 -0.44
C PRO A 128 -10.00 -36.61 0.40
N GLU A 129 -9.14 -37.47 -0.15
CA GLU A 129 -7.95 -38.01 0.50
C GLU A 129 -6.90 -36.91 0.76
N MET A 130 -6.60 -36.07 -0.24
CA MET A 130 -5.65 -34.96 -0.07
C MET A 130 -6.18 -33.87 0.85
N LYS A 131 -7.49 -33.67 0.90
CA LYS A 131 -8.11 -32.78 1.89
C LYS A 131 -8.00 -33.34 3.30
N ALA A 132 -8.26 -34.65 3.48
CA ALA A 132 -8.12 -35.33 4.75
C ALA A 132 -6.66 -35.31 5.25
N MET A 133 -5.68 -35.56 4.37
CA MET A 133 -4.27 -35.47 4.72
C MET A 133 -3.86 -34.06 5.17
N ARG A 134 -4.40 -33.01 4.53
CA ARG A 134 -4.16 -31.62 4.94
C ARG A 134 -4.76 -31.33 6.31
N ALA A 135 -6.02 -31.69 6.52
CA ALA A 135 -6.68 -31.54 7.81
C ALA A 135 -5.93 -32.29 8.93
N MET A 136 -5.46 -33.50 8.65
CA MET A 136 -4.69 -34.28 9.62
C MET A 136 -3.31 -33.68 9.87
N ARG A 137 -2.67 -33.08 8.86
CA ARG A 137 -1.41 -32.35 9.01
C ARG A 137 -1.59 -31.08 9.86
N GLU A 138 -2.69 -30.36 9.67
CA GLU A 138 -3.04 -29.19 10.48
C GLU A 138 -3.28 -29.58 11.94
N ILE A 139 -4.05 -30.65 12.18
CA ILE A 139 -4.25 -31.22 13.53
C ILE A 139 -2.91 -31.61 14.13
N HIS A 140 -2.08 -32.35 13.39
CA HIS A 140 -0.76 -32.78 13.86
C HIS A 140 0.17 -31.60 14.18
N ASN A 141 0.08 -30.51 13.40
CA ASN A 141 0.88 -29.31 13.60
C ASN A 141 0.26 -28.33 14.60
N SER A 142 -0.95 -28.59 15.10
CA SER A 142 -1.62 -27.73 16.07
C SER A 142 -0.82 -27.62 17.37
N PRO A 143 -0.90 -26.46 18.07
CA PRO A 143 -0.25 -26.29 19.36
C PRO A 143 -0.68 -27.34 20.40
N ALA A 144 -1.95 -27.74 20.40
CA ALA A 144 -2.46 -28.76 21.31
C ALA A 144 -1.79 -30.13 21.11
N MET A 145 -1.63 -30.56 19.85
CA MET A 145 -0.93 -31.83 19.55
C MET A 145 0.58 -31.75 19.86
N GLN A 146 1.19 -30.57 19.73
CA GLN A 146 2.59 -30.37 20.14
C GLN A 146 2.76 -30.60 21.65
N VAL A 147 1.89 -30.00 22.47
CA VAL A 147 1.89 -30.19 23.94
C VAL A 147 1.64 -31.65 24.31
N MET A 148 0.66 -32.30 23.67
CA MET A 148 0.35 -33.71 23.90
C MET A 148 1.55 -34.62 23.58
N ARG A 149 2.29 -34.37 22.49
CA ARG A 149 3.52 -35.11 22.17
C ARG A 149 4.62 -34.90 23.21
N GLU A 150 4.76 -33.68 23.72
CA GLU A 150 5.76 -33.37 24.74
C GLU A 150 5.44 -34.07 26.06
N VAL A 151 4.16 -34.03 26.47
CA VAL A 151 3.68 -34.77 27.65
C VAL A 151 3.90 -36.27 27.48
N HIS A 152 3.51 -36.84 26.32
CA HIS A 152 3.69 -38.26 26.04
C HIS A 152 5.16 -38.67 26.06
N ARG A 153 6.06 -37.84 25.50
CA ARG A 153 7.51 -38.06 25.53
C ARG A 153 8.06 -38.03 26.97
N LYS A 154 7.62 -37.08 27.80
CA LYS A 154 8.03 -36.98 29.21
C LYS A 154 7.53 -38.19 30.02
N LEU A 155 6.28 -38.60 29.82
CA LEU A 155 5.72 -39.78 30.48
C LEU A 155 6.44 -41.08 30.08
N ALA A 156 6.78 -41.24 28.80
CA ALA A 156 7.56 -42.38 28.33
C ALA A 156 8.96 -42.42 28.97
N ALA A 157 9.65 -41.28 29.05
CA ALA A 157 10.97 -41.19 29.70
C ALA A 157 10.91 -41.52 31.20
N LEU A 158 9.83 -41.11 31.89
CA LEU A 158 9.61 -41.44 33.30
C LEU A 158 9.33 -42.93 33.52
N ASN A 159 8.59 -43.59 32.63
CA ASN A 159 8.36 -45.04 32.72
C ASN A 159 9.63 -45.86 32.45
N LEU A 160 10.52 -45.39 31.58
CA LEU A 160 11.85 -46.00 31.37
C LEU A 160 12.79 -45.84 32.57
N GLN A 161 12.67 -44.76 33.36
CA GLN A 161 13.44 -44.57 34.59
C GLN A 161 12.95 -45.42 35.77
N LYS A 162 11.68 -45.86 35.76
CA LYS A 162 11.08 -46.67 36.83
C LYS A 162 11.22 -48.19 36.62
N GLY A 163 11.88 -48.61 35.55
CA GLY A 163 12.14 -50.01 35.22
C GLY A 163 13.55 -50.46 35.58
N TRP A 164 13.96 -50.31 36.84
CA TRP A 164 15.06 -51.03 37.51
C TRP A 164 14.76 -51.07 39.02
#